data_AF-A0A382EY78-F1
#
_entry.id   AF-A0A382EY78-F1
#
_cell.length_a   1.000
_cell.length_b   1.000
_cell.length_c   1.000
_cell.angle_alpha   90.00
_cell.angle_beta   90.00
_cell.angle_gamma   90.00
#
_symmetry.space_group_name_H-M   'P 1'
#
loop_
_entity.id
_entity.type
_entity.pdbx_description
1 polymer ?
#
loop_
_entity_poly.entity_id
_entity_poly.type
_entity_poly.pdbx_seq_one_letter_code
_entity_poly.pdbx_strand_id
1 'polypeptide(L)' 'MLSCGYEPIHSKKKINGNYNFSINTINYIGDNKVNQILKNQLQKNLNKEKKSTELNLNLNSRVEKVITSKDEKGNP' A
#
# COMPACT_ATOMS: atom_id res chain seq x y z
N MET A 1 -11.10 19.32 -31.91
CA MET A 1 -11.28 19.10 -30.46
C MET A 1 -10.06 18.37 -29.95
N LEU A 2 -9.19 19.03 -29.20
CA LEU A 2 -8.02 18.41 -28.57
C LEU A 2 -8.42 17.97 -27.17
N SER A 3 -8.77 16.69 -26.98
CA SER A 3 -8.74 16.14 -25.62
C SER A 3 -7.28 16.01 -25.23
N CYS A 4 -6.83 16.67 -24.16
CA CYS A 4 -5.57 16.28 -23.53
C CYS A 4 -5.72 14.80 -23.20
N GLY A 5 -4.76 13.95 -23.57
CA GLY A 5 -4.85 12.49 -23.47
C GLY A 5 -4.86 11.97 -22.02
N TYR A 6 -5.64 12.60 -21.14
CA TYR A 6 -5.77 12.23 -19.75
C TYR A 6 -6.41 10.86 -19.64
N GLU A 7 -5.66 9.94 -19.06
CA GLU A 7 -6.14 8.62 -18.72
C GLU A 7 -6.08 8.44 -17.20
N PRO A 8 -7.22 8.21 -16.52
CA PRO A 8 -7.24 8.04 -15.07
C PRO A 8 -6.38 6.86 -14.62
N ILE A 9 -5.47 7.11 -13.68
CA ILE A 9 -4.58 6.10 -13.07
C ILE A 9 -5.38 4.97 -12.42
N HIS A 10 -6.55 5.28 -11.84
CA HIS A 10 -7.43 4.33 -11.17
C HIS A 10 -8.58 3.80 -12.04
N SER A 11 -8.49 3.93 -13.37
CA SER A 11 -9.51 3.34 -14.24
C SER A 11 -9.54 1.81 -14.08
N LYS A 12 -10.75 1.23 -13.95
CA LYS A 12 -10.95 -0.23 -13.90
C LYS A 12 -10.25 -0.96 -15.06
N LYS A 13 -10.11 -0.28 -16.21
CA LYS A 13 -9.42 -0.74 -17.41
C LYS A 13 -7.93 -1.05 -17.16
N LYS A 14 -7.22 -0.26 -16.36
CA LYS A 14 -5.80 -0.51 -15.96
C LYS A 14 -5.66 -1.48 -14.79
N ILE A 15 -6.64 -1.47 -13.87
CA ILE A 15 -6.59 -2.23 -12.61
C ILE A 15 -6.96 -3.71 -12.78
N ASN A 16 -7.77 -4.06 -13.79
CA ASN A 16 -8.25 -5.43 -14.02
C ASN A 16 -7.69 -6.07 -15.31
N GLY A 17 -7.03 -5.31 -16.19
CA GLY A 17 -6.65 -5.78 -17.52
C GLY A 17 -5.33 -6.55 -17.63
N ASN A 18 -4.32 -6.24 -16.80
CA ASN A 18 -2.92 -6.59 -17.14
C ASN A 18 -2.13 -7.34 -16.07
N TYR A 19 -2.72 -7.65 -14.91
CA TYR A 19 -1.98 -8.34 -13.85
C TYR A 19 -2.41 -9.81 -13.80
N ASN A 20 -1.53 -10.69 -14.27
CA ASN A 20 -1.72 -12.15 -14.24
C ASN A 20 -1.45 -12.77 -12.86
N PHE A 21 -1.45 -11.95 -11.80
CA PHE A 21 -1.21 -12.40 -10.44
C PHE A 21 -2.33 -11.98 -9.49
N SER A 22 -2.43 -12.73 -8.40
CA SER A 22 -3.28 -12.43 -7.25
C SER A 22 -2.45 -12.50 -5.98
N ILE A 23 -2.89 -11.82 -4.93
CA ILE A 23 -2.23 -11.90 -3.62
C ILE A 23 -3.00 -12.94 -2.81
N ASN A 24 -2.33 -14.02 -2.45
CA ASN A 24 -2.92 -15.11 -1.67
C ASN A 24 -2.89 -14.79 -0.17
N THR A 25 -1.74 -14.36 0.34
CA THR A 25 -1.61 -13.97 1.75
C THR A 25 -0.74 -12.73 1.93
N ILE A 26 -1.02 -11.98 3.01
CA ILE A 26 -0.14 -10.94 3.51
C ILE A 26 0.15 -11.21 4.97
N ASN A 27 1.42 -11.39 5.28
CA ASN A 27 1.94 -11.45 6.63
C ASN A 27 2.45 -10.06 7.04
N TYR A 28 2.06 -9.61 8.23
CA TYR A 28 2.40 -8.29 8.77
C TYR A 28 3.33 -8.47 9.96
N ILE A 29 4.53 -7.88 9.88
CA ILE A 29 5.61 -7.99 10.85
C ILE A 29 5.98 -6.59 11.33
N GLY A 30 6.34 -6.41 12.61
CA GLY A 30 6.80 -5.13 13.14
C GLY A 30 5.71 -4.34 13.87
N ASP A 31 5.64 -3.03 13.65
CA ASP A 31 4.76 -2.13 14.41
C ASP A 31 3.27 -2.46 14.25
N ASN A 32 2.59 -2.73 15.36
CA ASN A 32 1.19 -3.14 15.34
C ASN A 32 0.24 -2.04 14.81
N LYS A 33 0.47 -0.77 15.14
CA LYS A 33 -0.42 0.32 14.70
C LYS A 33 -0.31 0.51 13.19
N VAL A 34 0.91 0.51 12.66
CA VAL A 34 1.17 0.56 11.22
C VAL A 34 0.54 -0.66 10.53
N ASN A 35 0.70 -1.85 11.10
CA ASN A 35 0.15 -3.09 10.56
C ASN A 35 -1.39 -3.06 10.48
N GLN A 36 -2.08 -2.54 11.50
CA GLN A 36 -3.54 -2.37 11.45
C GLN A 36 -3.98 -1.40 10.34
N ILE A 37 -3.25 -0.29 10.16
CA ILE A 37 -3.53 0.66 9.07
C ILE A 37 -3.35 -0.01 7.72
N LEU A 38 -2.22 -0.70 7.50
CA LEU A 38 -1.94 -1.41 6.26
C LEU A 38 -2.98 -2.49 5.97
N LYS A 39 -3.37 -3.28 6.98
CA LYS A 39 -4.41 -4.30 6.85
C LYS A 39 -5.72 -3.68 6.37
N ASN A 40 -6.19 -2.61 7.01
CA ASN A 40 -7.45 -1.96 6.65
C ASN A 40 -7.44 -1.33 5.26
N GLN A 41 -6.30 -0.79 4.82
CA GLN A 41 -6.16 -0.18 3.49
C GLN A 41 -6.03 -1.23 2.37
N LEU A 42 -5.27 -2.30 2.62
CA LEU A 42 -5.01 -3.35 1.64
C LEU A 42 -6.18 -4.31 1.50
N GLN A 43 -6.91 -4.63 2.57
CA GLN A 43 -8.07 -5.53 2.52
C GLN A 43 -9.11 -5.12 1.47
N LYS A 44 -9.28 -3.82 1.21
CA LYS A 44 -10.19 -3.29 0.18
C LYS A 44 -9.78 -3.66 -1.26
N ASN A 45 -8.50 -3.96 -1.49
CA ASN A 45 -7.92 -4.16 -2.82
C ASN A 45 -7.51 -5.61 -3.12
N LEU A 46 -7.49 -6.49 -2.10
CA LEU A 46 -7.00 -7.86 -2.20
C LEU A 46 -8.05 -8.86 -2.71
N ASN A 47 -9.34 -8.53 -2.60
CA ASN A 47 -10.43 -9.41 -2.99
C ASN A 47 -10.69 -9.36 -4.50
N LYS A 48 -9.66 -9.69 -5.29
CA LYS A 48 -9.83 -10.00 -6.71
C LYS A 48 -9.69 -11.49 -6.91
N GLU A 49 -10.42 -12.01 -7.88
CA GLU A 49 -10.40 -13.42 -8.28
C GLU A 49 -8.99 -13.99 -8.31
N LYS A 50 -8.85 -15.23 -7.83
CA LYS A 50 -7.60 -15.98 -7.93
C LYS A 50 -7.12 -16.02 -9.37
N LYS A 51 -5.84 -15.76 -9.57
CA LYS A 51 -5.17 -15.82 -10.88
C LYS A 51 -4.15 -16.95 -10.89
N SER A 52 -3.65 -17.29 -12.08
CA SER A 52 -2.69 -18.39 -12.27
C SER A 52 -1.41 -18.23 -11.43
N THR A 53 -1.01 -17.00 -11.14
CA THR A 53 0.13 -16.71 -10.27
C THR A 53 -0.36 -16.16 -8.93
N GLU A 54 0.01 -16.81 -7.84
CA GLU A 54 -0.31 -16.37 -6.48
C GLU A 54 0.95 -15.87 -5.78
N LEU A 55 0.87 -14.70 -5.15
CA LEU A 55 1.96 -14.09 -4.40
C LEU A 55 1.64 -14.06 -2.90
N ASN A 56 2.63 -14.39 -2.09
CA ASN A 56 2.59 -14.21 -0.64
C ASN A 56 3.50 -13.03 -0.27
N LEU A 57 2.96 -12.05 0.46
CA LEU A 57 3.68 -10.85 0.84
C LEU A 57 4.08 -10.88 2.31
N ASN A 58 5.31 -10.46 2.61
CA ASN A 58 5.77 -10.18 3.96
C ASN A 58 6.02 -8.67 4.09
N LEU A 59 5.16 -7.98 4.85
CA LEU A 59 5.29 -6.54 5.09
C LEU A 59 5.92 -6.34 6.45
N ASN A 60 7.16 -5.84 6.46
CA ASN A 60 7.90 -5.52 7.68
C ASN A 60 7.84 -4.02 7.93
N SER A 61 7.24 -3.60 9.03
CA SER A 61 7.04 -2.20 9.38
C SER A 61 7.91 -1.77 10.56
N ARG A 62 8.43 -0.55 10.49
CA ARG A 62 9.21 0.10 11.56
C ARG A 62 8.77 1.55 11.68
N VAL A 63 8.69 2.04 12.92
CA VAL A 63 8.49 3.45 13.22
C VAL A 63 9.80 4.04 13.72
N GLU A 64 10.25 5.10 13.08
CA GLU A 64 11.42 5.87 13.48
C GLU A 64 10.98 7.28 13.87
N LYS A 65 11.42 7.75 15.04
CA LYS A 65 11.20 9.13 15.50
C LYS A 65 12.55 9.83 15.55
N VAL A 66 12.66 10.91 14.79
CA VAL A 66 13.84 11.79 14.77
C VAL A 66 13.44 13.18 15.22
N ILE A 67 14.35 13.86 15.94
CA ILE A 67 14.15 15.24 16.37
C ILE A 67 14.45 16.14 15.18
N THR A 68 13.48 16.94 14.75
CA THR A 68 13.63 17.85 13.60
C THR A 68 14.08 19.25 14.00
N SER A 69 13.80 19.64 15.24
CA SER A 69 14.07 20.97 15.79
C SER A 69 14.04 20.93 17.31
N LYS A 70 14.61 21.94 17.97
CA LYS A 70 14.55 22.10 19.42
C LYS A 70 13.99 23.49 19.75
N ASP A 71 13.36 23.65 20.90
CA ASP A 71 12.93 24.96 21.40
C ASP A 71 14.12 25.82 21.84
N GLU A 72 13.87 27.07 22.25
CA GLU A 72 14.91 28.01 22.72
C GLU A 72 15.67 27.50 23.96
N LYS A 73 15.09 26.57 24.71
CA LYS A 73 15.71 25.91 25.87
C LYS A 73 16.45 24.62 25.49
N GLY A 74 16.47 24.26 24.21
CA GLY A 74 17.11 23.05 23.70
C GLY A 74 16.29 21.77 23.87
N ASN A 75 15.02 21.86 24.25
CA ASN A 75 14.13 20.70 24.37
C ASN A 75 13.69 20.22 22.98
N PRO A 76 13.67 18.89 22.73
CA PRO A 76 13.15 18.29 21.51
C PRO A 76 11.67 18.60 21.21
#